data_AF-A0A3M1JWC2-F1
#
_entry.id   AF-A0A3M1JWC2-F1
#
_cell.length_a   1.000
_cell.length_b   1.000
_cell.length_c   1.000
_cell.angle_alpha   90.00
_cell.angle_beta   90.00
_cell.angle_gamma   90.00
#
_symmetry.space_group_name_H-M   'P 1'
#
loop_
_entity.id
_entity.type
_entity.pdbx_description
1 polymer ?
#
loop_
_entity_poly.entity_id
_entity_poly.type
_entity_poly.pdbx_seq_one_letter_code
_entity_poly.pdbx_strand_id
1 'polypeptide(L)'
;MTTRVKSGPEHHREQRVRRFLDRHGWGDAVRACLAGDASFRRYERLSRDGRCVVFMDAPPPREDVRPFLAITRILRDAGLSAPDVFAEDPGAGFLLLEDLGDDLFSRVLARDPSRERALYEAAVDCLLALHGANTPTEITLDHGTYRVPPYDLARYLDEVALFVDWHVPALRGDPLTARERDHFLDLWRAALAPVRDVRDVLVLRDYHADNLVWLPERDGPGRVGLLDYQDAVLGHPAYDLVSLLEDARRDVPPALAEAMVARYLGARPELDADTFRAAYALLGAQRNTKIIGIFTRLFARDGKPSYLDLIPRVWGLLERDLEHPALAALKDWFDDAVPEFRRRTPPDAKTLFRLPKHAMVLTAGLGTRMHPLTTTTPKPLVEVAGKPMLERALDRLAAAGVDDVVINIHHLPDIMRAYVAGRAAALPHIRISDESDALLESGGGVVKALDLIGSDPFFVLNGDMVWDDAGADCFVRLAAAWKPEQMDALLLLVPTAQAMGYDGAGDFFLDSPDPGLLGPLSRRGNRDDAPFVFTGIQLLARQAFADAPRGAFSLNRIYDRALKAGRLFGLVHDGRWMHVGTREAVAEATRMFDGG
;
A
#
# COMPACT_ATOMS: atom_id res chain seq x y z
N MET A 1 -41.33 -21.95 4.79
CA MET A 1 -39.89 -22.28 4.87
C MET A 1 -39.13 -20.99 4.62
N THR A 2 -38.65 -20.38 5.69
CA THR A 2 -38.00 -19.08 5.71
C THR A 2 -36.63 -19.17 5.04
N THR A 3 -36.48 -18.45 3.93
CA THR A 3 -35.26 -18.29 3.15
C THR A 3 -34.19 -17.64 4.04
N ARG A 4 -33.19 -18.41 4.47
CA ARG A 4 -31.96 -17.86 5.06
C ARG A 4 -31.22 -17.10 3.95
N VAL A 5 -31.38 -15.79 3.93
CA VAL A 5 -30.43 -14.89 3.27
C VAL A 5 -29.11 -15.07 4.02
N LYS A 6 -28.14 -15.76 3.42
CA LYS A 6 -26.79 -15.82 3.99
C LYS A 6 -26.18 -14.43 3.82
N SER A 7 -25.93 -13.77 4.94
CA SER A 7 -25.34 -12.45 5.02
C SER A 7 -23.91 -12.44 4.48
N GLY A 8 -23.53 -11.39 3.75
CA GLY A 8 -22.18 -11.26 3.20
C GLY A 8 -21.07 -11.09 4.25
N PRO A 9 -19.80 -11.15 3.84
CA PRO A 9 -18.63 -11.12 4.73
C PRO A 9 -18.45 -9.80 5.52
N GLU A 10 -18.83 -8.64 4.98
CA GLU A 10 -18.84 -7.38 5.74
C GLU A 10 -19.82 -7.43 6.91
N HIS A 11 -20.97 -8.07 6.72
CA HIS A 11 -21.96 -8.28 7.77
C HIS A 11 -21.40 -9.19 8.87
N HIS A 12 -20.52 -10.14 8.53
CA HIS A 12 -19.82 -10.98 9.51
C HIS A 12 -18.73 -10.22 10.30
N ARG A 13 -18.02 -9.25 9.70
CA ARG A 13 -17.06 -8.41 10.43
C ARG A 13 -17.76 -7.48 11.40
N GLU A 14 -18.78 -6.75 10.94
CA GLU A 14 -19.55 -5.82 11.77
C GLU A 14 -20.26 -6.54 12.93
N GLN A 15 -20.75 -7.77 12.73
CA GLN A 15 -21.28 -8.60 13.83
C GLN A 15 -20.21 -8.91 14.89
N ARG A 16 -18.97 -9.20 14.48
CA ARG A 16 -17.86 -9.45 15.41
C ARG A 16 -17.47 -8.18 16.16
N VAL A 17 -17.44 -7.03 15.47
CA VAL A 17 -17.23 -5.71 16.09
C VAL A 17 -18.28 -5.48 17.17
N ARG A 18 -19.57 -5.60 16.83
CA ARG A 18 -20.67 -5.43 17.80
C ARG A 18 -20.53 -6.36 19.00
N ARG A 19 -20.28 -7.66 18.78
CA ARG A 19 -20.07 -8.62 19.88
C ARG A 19 -18.89 -8.23 20.78
N PHE A 20 -17.78 -7.77 20.20
CA PHE A 20 -16.62 -7.31 20.96
C PHE A 20 -16.97 -6.07 21.79
N LEU A 21 -17.60 -5.07 21.19
CA LEU A 21 -18.04 -3.86 21.87
C LEU A 21 -19.07 -4.15 22.96
N ASP A 22 -20.10 -4.97 22.70
CA ASP A 22 -21.10 -5.42 23.67
C ASP A 22 -20.43 -6.06 24.89
N ARG A 23 -19.50 -6.99 24.66
CA ARG A 23 -18.78 -7.71 25.71
C ARG A 23 -17.99 -6.77 26.63
N HIS A 24 -17.49 -5.67 26.08
CA HIS A 24 -16.69 -4.68 26.80
C HIS A 24 -17.49 -3.43 27.21
N GLY A 25 -18.82 -3.46 27.08
CA GLY A 25 -19.70 -2.39 27.55
C GLY A 25 -19.80 -1.16 26.64
N TRP A 26 -19.46 -1.29 25.36
CA TRP A 26 -19.52 -0.22 24.34
C TRP A 26 -20.50 -0.50 23.20
N GLY A 27 -21.38 -1.50 23.35
CA GLY A 27 -22.37 -1.90 22.35
C GLY A 27 -23.29 -0.78 21.85
N ASP A 28 -23.80 0.02 22.78
CA ASP A 28 -24.72 1.14 22.51
C ASP A 28 -23.99 2.49 22.33
N ALA A 29 -22.67 2.49 22.18
CA ALA A 29 -21.89 3.71 22.06
C ALA A 29 -22.12 4.41 20.71
N VAL A 30 -22.08 5.75 20.72
CA VAL A 30 -22.07 6.52 19.48
C VAL A 30 -20.68 6.36 18.84
N ARG A 31 -20.65 5.88 17.59
CA ARG A 31 -19.42 5.62 16.83
C ARG A 31 -19.18 6.76 15.84
N ALA A 32 -17.98 7.32 15.86
CA ALA A 32 -17.52 8.30 14.87
C ALA A 32 -16.17 7.87 14.31
N CYS A 33 -16.05 7.78 12.98
CA CYS A 33 -14.76 7.46 12.34
C CYS A 33 -13.75 8.58 12.60
N LEU A 34 -12.54 8.20 13.00
CA LEU A 34 -11.38 9.09 13.03
C LEU A 34 -10.67 9.04 11.67
N ALA A 35 -9.90 10.09 11.36
CA ALA A 35 -9.09 10.11 10.14
C ALA A 35 -8.15 8.91 10.12
N GLY A 36 -8.19 8.11 9.05
CA GLY A 36 -7.35 6.92 8.89
C GLY A 36 -5.91 7.28 8.51
N ASP A 37 -4.99 6.37 8.82
CA ASP A 37 -3.61 6.40 8.34
C ASP A 37 -3.52 5.81 6.92
N ALA A 38 -2.31 5.51 6.45
CA ALA A 38 -2.12 4.86 5.16
C ALA A 38 -2.27 3.33 5.16
N SER A 39 -2.69 2.74 6.28
CA SER A 39 -2.83 1.30 6.48
C SER A 39 -4.28 0.83 6.29
N PHE A 40 -4.54 -0.46 6.54
CA PHE A 40 -5.90 -0.99 6.56
C PHE A 40 -6.59 -0.84 7.92
N ARG A 41 -5.90 -0.28 8.91
CA ARG A 41 -6.44 -0.03 10.24
C ARG A 41 -7.48 1.07 10.18
N ARG A 42 -8.59 0.86 10.89
CA ARG A 42 -9.64 1.85 11.10
C ARG A 42 -9.73 2.20 12.56
N TYR A 43 -9.93 3.48 12.82
CA TYR A 43 -10.09 4.01 14.17
C TYR A 43 -11.47 4.65 14.29
N GLU A 44 -12.19 4.31 15.34
CA GLU A 44 -13.50 4.87 15.65
C GLU A 44 -13.50 5.39 17.09
N ARG A 45 -13.84 6.66 17.26
CA ARG A 45 -14.11 7.22 18.58
C ARG A 45 -15.49 6.72 19.02
N LEU A 46 -15.53 6.09 20.20
CA LEU A 46 -16.74 5.63 20.86
C LEU A 46 -17.09 6.60 21.97
N SER A 47 -18.31 7.12 21.99
CA SER A 47 -18.79 8.04 23.02
C SER A 47 -19.96 7.44 23.79
N ARG A 48 -19.87 7.41 25.13
CA ARG A 48 -20.92 6.90 26.01
C ARG A 48 -20.85 7.59 27.37
N ASP A 49 -21.98 8.10 27.87
CA ASP A 49 -22.12 8.64 29.24
C ASP A 49 -21.03 9.67 29.61
N GLY A 50 -20.63 10.52 28.65
CA GLY A 50 -19.57 11.51 28.82
C GLY A 50 -18.13 10.96 28.81
N ARG A 51 -17.95 9.68 28.53
CA ARG A 51 -16.64 9.02 28.36
C ARG A 51 -16.36 8.75 26.88
N CYS A 52 -15.10 8.82 26.51
CA CYS A 52 -14.60 8.53 25.17
C CYS A 52 -13.50 7.46 25.22
N VAL A 53 -13.53 6.55 24.25
CA VAL A 53 -12.45 5.58 23.97
C VAL A 53 -12.28 5.45 22.46
N VAL A 54 -11.15 4.92 22.03
CA VAL A 54 -10.88 4.64 20.62
C VAL A 54 -10.95 3.14 20.37
N PHE A 55 -11.78 2.73 19.42
CA PHE A 55 -11.80 1.37 18.89
C PHE A 55 -10.90 1.30 17.65
N MET A 56 -9.99 0.33 17.65
CA MET A 56 -9.15 -0.01 16.50
C MET A 56 -9.67 -1.30 15.87
N ASP A 57 -9.95 -1.27 14.57
CA ASP A 57 -10.19 -2.43 13.71
C ASP A 57 -9.00 -2.60 12.76
N ALA A 58 -8.19 -3.62 13.01
CA ALA A 58 -7.00 -3.99 12.25
C ALA A 58 -7.22 -5.39 11.62
N PRO A 59 -7.83 -5.50 10.42
CA PRO A 59 -8.38 -6.77 9.93
C PRO A 59 -7.29 -7.78 9.52
N PRO A 60 -7.20 -8.97 10.16
CA PRO A 60 -6.28 -10.03 9.73
C PRO A 60 -6.71 -10.63 8.37
N PRO A 61 -5.78 -11.12 7.54
CA PRO A 61 -4.32 -11.13 7.74
C PRO A 61 -3.63 -9.84 7.27
N ARG A 62 -4.39 -8.77 6.94
CA ARG A 62 -3.82 -7.51 6.43
C ARG A 62 -3.10 -6.70 7.49
N GLU A 63 -3.42 -6.89 8.76
CA GLU A 63 -2.82 -6.16 9.88
C GLU A 63 -2.54 -7.09 11.05
N ASP A 64 -1.51 -6.75 11.84
CA ASP A 64 -1.15 -7.42 13.09
C ASP A 64 -1.09 -6.40 14.22
N VAL A 65 -1.88 -6.62 15.28
CA VAL A 65 -1.93 -5.72 16.44
C VAL A 65 -0.85 -6.00 17.49
N ARG A 66 -0.13 -7.12 17.39
CA ARG A 66 0.89 -7.51 18.38
C ARG A 66 2.06 -6.53 18.49
N PRO A 67 2.61 -5.97 17.38
CA PRO A 67 3.61 -4.91 17.46
C PRO A 67 3.10 -3.68 18.23
N PHE A 68 1.86 -3.23 17.94
CA PHE A 68 1.25 -2.11 18.65
C PHE A 68 1.16 -2.37 20.16
N LEU A 69 0.65 -3.53 20.57
CA LEU A 69 0.52 -3.92 21.98
C LEU A 69 1.89 -3.98 22.68
N ALA A 70 2.89 -4.58 22.03
CA ALA A 70 4.22 -4.71 22.59
C ALA A 70 4.87 -3.34 22.83
N ILE A 71 4.87 -2.47 21.81
CA ILE A 71 5.48 -1.13 21.94
C ILE A 71 4.69 -0.25 22.92
N THR A 72 3.36 -0.35 22.93
CA THR A 72 2.52 0.34 23.94
C THR A 72 2.97 0.01 25.35
N ARG A 73 3.23 -1.28 25.63
CA ARG A 73 3.72 -1.71 26.94
C ARG A 73 5.09 -1.12 27.27
N ILE A 74 6.05 -1.11 26.33
CA ILE A 74 7.37 -0.49 26.56
C ILE A 74 7.22 0.97 26.96
N LEU A 75 6.44 1.73 26.18
CA LEU A 75 6.28 3.16 26.36
C LEU A 75 5.62 3.47 27.71
N ARG A 76 4.58 2.71 28.08
CA ARG A 76 3.89 2.89 29.36
C ARG A 76 4.75 2.47 30.55
N ASP A 77 5.50 1.38 30.45
CA ASP A 77 6.44 0.95 31.49
C ASP A 77 7.58 1.98 31.69
N ALA A 78 7.91 2.76 30.64
CA ALA A 78 8.83 3.89 30.69
C ALA A 78 8.17 5.20 31.21
N GLY A 79 6.89 5.17 31.61
CA GLY A 79 6.15 6.33 32.09
C GLY A 79 5.72 7.32 31.00
N LEU A 80 5.70 6.90 29.73
CA LEU A 80 5.31 7.71 28.59
C LEU A 80 3.84 7.50 28.21
N SER A 81 3.27 8.50 27.54
CA SER A 81 1.83 8.54 27.24
C SER A 81 1.48 7.85 25.92
N ALA A 82 1.73 6.55 25.84
CA ALA A 82 1.03 5.68 24.88
C ALA A 82 -0.38 5.34 25.43
N PRO A 83 -1.41 5.19 24.58
CA PRO A 83 -2.78 4.95 25.03
C PRO A 83 -2.90 3.70 25.93
N ASP A 84 -3.71 3.79 26.99
CA ASP A 84 -4.14 2.59 27.73
C ASP A 84 -4.85 1.59 26.81
N VAL A 85 -4.61 0.29 27.03
CA VAL A 85 -5.32 -0.79 26.34
C VAL A 85 -6.36 -1.36 27.30
N PHE A 86 -7.63 -1.04 27.07
CA PHE A 86 -8.74 -1.49 27.93
C PHE A 86 -9.22 -2.90 27.58
N ALA A 87 -9.14 -3.28 26.31
CA ALA A 87 -9.50 -4.61 25.84
C ALA A 87 -8.80 -4.93 24.52
N GLU A 88 -8.57 -6.22 24.27
CA GLU A 88 -7.91 -6.72 23.08
C GLU A 88 -8.50 -8.06 22.62
N ASP A 89 -8.60 -8.24 21.31
CA ASP A 89 -8.81 -9.53 20.65
C ASP A 89 -7.88 -9.60 19.43
N PRO A 90 -6.62 -10.01 19.61
CA PRO A 90 -5.64 -10.04 18.53
C PRO A 90 -5.98 -11.04 17.42
N GLY A 91 -6.69 -12.12 17.74
CA GLY A 91 -7.17 -13.08 16.73
C GLY A 91 -8.19 -12.45 15.79
N ALA A 92 -8.98 -11.50 16.31
CA ALA A 92 -9.86 -10.68 15.49
C ALA A 92 -9.20 -9.38 14.97
N GLY A 93 -8.09 -8.94 15.56
CA GLY A 93 -7.48 -7.65 15.27
C GLY A 93 -8.30 -6.47 15.80
N PHE A 94 -8.81 -6.58 17.02
CA PHE A 94 -9.61 -5.54 17.68
C PHE A 94 -8.91 -5.05 18.93
N LEU A 95 -8.81 -3.72 19.10
CA LEU A 95 -8.36 -3.10 20.33
C LEU A 95 -9.35 -2.03 20.80
N LEU A 96 -9.47 -1.87 22.12
CA LEU A 96 -10.17 -0.77 22.75
C LEU A 96 -9.16 0.03 23.57
N LEU A 97 -9.00 1.30 23.22
CA LEU A 97 -7.87 2.13 23.61
C LEU A 97 -8.32 3.42 24.31
N GLU A 98 -7.43 4.00 25.10
CA GLU A 98 -7.56 5.38 25.57
C GLU A 98 -7.71 6.36 24.40
N ASP A 99 -8.62 7.32 24.57
CA ASP A 99 -8.70 8.49 23.70
C ASP A 99 -7.78 9.59 24.25
N LEU A 100 -6.64 9.79 23.60
CA LEU A 100 -5.69 10.85 23.97
C LEU A 100 -6.18 12.25 23.56
N GLY A 101 -7.34 12.36 22.89
CA GLY A 101 -7.92 13.63 22.46
C GLY A 101 -7.43 14.11 21.09
N ASP A 102 -7.73 15.36 20.78
CA ASP A 102 -7.61 15.92 19.42
C ASP A 102 -6.51 16.99 19.28
N ASP A 103 -5.82 17.33 20.36
CA ASP A 103 -4.82 18.39 20.41
C ASP A 103 -3.45 17.90 19.91
N LEU A 104 -3.42 17.41 18.68
CA LEU A 104 -2.17 17.15 17.94
C LEU A 104 -1.30 18.41 17.96
N PHE A 105 0.02 18.26 18.08
CA PHE A 105 0.95 19.38 18.12
C PHE A 105 0.73 20.31 16.91
N SER A 106 0.56 19.75 15.72
CA SER A 106 0.26 20.53 14.51
C SER A 106 -1.00 21.39 14.63
N ARG A 107 -2.07 20.86 15.23
CA ARG A 107 -3.34 21.57 15.46
C ARG A 107 -3.20 22.62 16.56
N VAL A 108 -2.48 22.32 17.63
CA VAL A 108 -2.18 23.29 18.69
C VAL A 108 -1.39 24.46 18.13
N LEU A 109 -0.37 24.19 17.30
CA LEU A 109 0.45 25.21 16.66
C LEU A 109 -0.28 26.02 15.60
N ALA A 110 -1.22 25.40 14.89
CA ALA A 110 -2.10 26.14 13.97
C ALA A 110 -3.00 27.14 14.72
N ARG A 111 -3.39 26.84 15.96
CA ARG A 111 -4.19 27.74 16.82
C ARG A 111 -3.34 28.77 17.55
N ASP A 112 -2.16 28.38 18.02
CA ASP A 112 -1.26 29.20 18.82
C ASP A 112 0.23 28.91 18.48
N PRO A 113 0.78 29.59 17.46
CA PRO A 113 2.17 29.43 17.06
C PRO A 113 3.19 29.79 18.16
N SER A 114 2.79 30.58 19.17
CA SER A 114 3.71 30.99 20.24
C SER A 114 4.15 29.82 21.13
N ARG A 115 3.42 28.70 21.08
CA ARG A 115 3.72 27.46 21.82
C ARG A 115 4.79 26.59 21.17
N GLU A 116 5.26 26.93 19.97
CA GLU A 116 6.18 26.07 19.20
C GLU A 116 7.40 25.64 20.00
N ARG A 117 8.09 26.59 20.62
CA ARG A 117 9.24 26.25 21.45
C ARG A 117 8.89 25.33 22.61
N ALA A 118 7.82 25.62 23.36
CA ALA A 118 7.44 24.84 24.54
C ALA A 118 7.01 23.40 24.18
N LEU A 119 6.31 23.22 23.06
CA LEU A 119 5.92 21.91 22.57
C LEU A 119 7.13 21.09 22.11
N TYR A 120 8.03 21.69 21.33
CA TYR A 120 9.25 21.01 20.88
C TYR A 120 10.19 20.67 22.04
N GLU A 121 10.33 21.55 23.04
CA GLU A 121 11.07 21.23 24.27
C GLU A 121 10.45 20.03 25.01
N ALA A 122 9.13 19.96 25.11
CA ALA A 122 8.44 18.82 25.72
C ALA A 122 8.62 17.52 24.93
N ALA A 123 8.62 17.57 23.60
CA ALA A 123 8.90 16.42 22.74
C ALA A 123 10.35 15.93 22.90
N VAL A 124 11.33 16.84 22.95
CA VAL A 124 12.73 16.47 23.23
C VAL A 124 12.86 15.83 24.62
N ASP A 125 12.18 16.37 25.63
CA ASP A 125 12.19 15.79 26.98
C ASP A 125 11.54 14.40 27.02
N CYS A 126 10.50 14.17 26.21
CA CYS A 126 9.90 12.85 26.02
C CYS A 126 10.89 11.86 25.38
N LEU A 127 11.65 12.26 24.35
CA LEU A 127 12.71 11.43 23.77
C LEU A 127 13.83 11.14 24.76
N LEU A 128 14.23 12.13 25.57
CA LEU A 128 15.23 11.94 26.62
C LEU A 128 14.77 10.91 27.66
N ALA A 129 13.50 10.95 28.05
CA ALA A 129 12.91 9.95 28.94
C ALA A 129 12.87 8.56 28.29
N LEU A 130 12.47 8.47 27.01
CA LEU A 130 12.47 7.21 26.26
C LEU A 130 13.88 6.60 26.17
N HIS A 131 14.86 7.39 25.76
CA HIS A 131 16.23 6.94 25.54
C HIS A 131 17.01 6.73 26.84
N GLY A 132 16.51 7.24 27.97
CA GLY A 132 17.02 6.95 29.31
C GLY A 132 16.40 5.70 29.93
N ALA A 133 15.29 5.19 29.38
CA ALA A 133 14.65 3.97 29.84
C ALA A 133 15.40 2.73 29.34
N ASN A 134 15.54 1.72 30.20
CA ASN A 134 16.10 0.43 29.79
C ASN A 134 15.09 -0.29 28.89
N THR A 135 15.26 -0.16 27.56
CA THR A 135 14.32 -0.71 26.58
C THR A 135 14.49 -2.23 26.49
N PRO A 136 13.46 -3.03 26.79
CA PRO A 136 13.52 -4.47 26.60
C PRO A 136 13.59 -4.80 25.10
N THR A 137 14.49 -5.70 24.72
CA THR A 137 14.62 -6.18 23.32
C THR A 137 13.57 -7.24 22.98
N GLU A 138 12.95 -7.84 24.00
CA GLU A 138 11.94 -8.87 23.88
C GLU A 138 10.88 -8.70 24.98
N ILE A 139 9.61 -8.86 24.61
CA ILE A 139 8.45 -8.65 25.49
C ILE A 139 7.50 -9.82 25.37
N THR A 140 7.10 -10.37 26.51
CA THR A 140 6.07 -11.39 26.58
C THR A 140 4.70 -10.74 26.73
N LEU A 141 3.85 -10.95 25.72
CA LEU A 141 2.42 -10.67 25.75
C LEU A 141 1.65 -11.96 26.05
N ASP A 142 0.38 -11.84 26.40
CA ASP A 142 -0.51 -12.99 26.64
C ASP A 142 -0.61 -13.92 25.42
N HIS A 143 -0.39 -13.39 24.22
CA HIS A 143 -0.56 -14.07 22.93
C HIS A 143 0.76 -14.41 22.25
N GLY A 144 1.87 -14.36 22.98
CA GLY A 144 3.20 -14.73 22.50
C GLY A 144 4.27 -13.67 22.78
N THR A 145 5.47 -13.94 22.28
CA THR A 145 6.63 -13.09 22.50
C THR A 145 6.88 -12.21 21.28
N TYR A 146 7.04 -10.91 21.49
CA TYR A 146 7.44 -9.94 20.47
C TYR A 146 8.88 -9.52 20.69
N ARG A 147 9.69 -9.56 19.63
CA ARG A 147 11.07 -9.08 19.62
C ARG A 147 11.14 -7.78 18.83
N VAL A 148 11.64 -6.72 19.45
CA VAL A 148 11.79 -5.43 18.77
C VAL A 148 12.84 -5.57 17.67
N PRO A 149 12.51 -5.30 16.40
CA PRO A 149 13.44 -5.50 15.30
C PRO A 149 14.60 -4.49 15.34
N PRO A 150 15.80 -4.87 14.89
CA PRO A 150 16.89 -3.93 14.68
C PRO A 150 16.60 -3.00 13.49
N TYR A 151 17.04 -1.75 13.56
CA TYR A 151 17.13 -0.86 12.41
C TYR A 151 18.44 -1.07 11.65
N ASP A 152 18.56 -2.20 10.95
CA ASP A 152 19.82 -2.64 10.36
C ASP A 152 20.10 -2.09 8.96
N LEU A 153 21.30 -2.41 8.46
CA LEU A 153 21.74 -2.02 7.14
C LEU A 153 20.77 -2.49 6.05
N ALA A 154 20.23 -3.70 6.15
CA ALA A 154 19.30 -4.23 5.16
C ALA A 154 18.05 -3.34 5.10
N ARG A 155 17.46 -3.02 6.25
CA ARG A 155 16.29 -2.14 6.35
C ARG A 155 16.58 -0.72 5.85
N TYR A 156 17.74 -0.14 6.18
CA TYR A 156 18.12 1.17 5.66
C TYR A 156 18.25 1.18 4.13
N LEU A 157 18.86 0.14 3.56
CA LEU A 157 19.06 0.00 2.12
C LEU A 157 17.73 -0.21 1.38
N ASP A 158 16.84 -1.04 1.91
CA ASP A 158 15.50 -1.25 1.35
C ASP A 158 14.69 0.05 1.32
N GLU A 159 14.83 0.88 2.36
CA GLU A 159 14.13 2.15 2.47
C GLU A 159 14.66 3.23 1.52
N VAL A 160 15.98 3.39 1.37
CA VAL A 160 16.54 4.34 0.38
C VAL A 160 16.33 3.85 -1.05
N ALA A 161 16.24 2.54 -1.27
CA ALA A 161 15.93 1.97 -2.57
C ALA A 161 14.59 2.48 -3.12
N LEU A 162 13.64 2.84 -2.25
CA LEU A 162 12.36 3.42 -2.68
C LEU A 162 12.56 4.68 -3.54
N PHE A 163 13.62 5.45 -3.31
CA PHE A 163 13.93 6.62 -4.13
C PHE A 163 14.26 6.23 -5.58
N VAL A 164 15.17 5.29 -5.78
CA VAL A 164 15.58 4.83 -7.12
C VAL A 164 14.57 3.90 -7.79
N ASP A 165 13.73 3.23 -7.00
CA ASP A 165 12.71 2.31 -7.51
C ASP A 165 11.41 3.05 -7.87
N TRP A 166 11.10 4.19 -7.23
CA TRP A 166 9.85 4.93 -7.46
C TRP A 166 10.04 6.36 -7.94
N HIS A 167 10.95 7.14 -7.34
CA HIS A 167 11.06 8.57 -7.62
C HIS A 167 11.93 8.87 -8.85
N VAL A 168 13.08 8.21 -9.01
CA VAL A 168 13.93 8.46 -10.18
C VAL A 168 13.25 8.04 -11.50
N PRO A 169 12.58 6.86 -11.59
CA PRO A 169 11.84 6.48 -12.80
C PRO A 169 10.70 7.46 -13.08
N ALA A 170 10.00 7.91 -12.03
CA ALA A 170 9.00 8.95 -12.10
C ALA A 170 9.48 10.28 -12.72
N LEU A 171 10.76 10.63 -12.54
CA LEU A 171 11.36 11.83 -13.12
C LEU A 171 11.95 11.61 -14.52
N ARG A 172 12.53 10.44 -14.78
CA ARG A 172 13.23 10.10 -16.03
C ARG A 172 12.32 9.50 -17.10
N GLY A 173 11.19 8.89 -16.71
CA GLY A 173 10.30 8.09 -17.54
C GLY A 173 10.77 6.64 -17.75
N ASP A 174 11.94 6.28 -17.24
CA ASP A 174 12.57 4.96 -17.40
C ASP A 174 13.24 4.49 -16.08
N PRO A 175 13.20 3.19 -15.77
CA PRO A 175 13.87 2.64 -14.60
C PRO A 175 15.39 2.71 -14.73
N LEU A 176 16.08 2.76 -13.59
CA LEU A 176 17.54 2.57 -13.56
C LEU A 176 17.89 1.16 -14.01
N THR A 177 19.05 1.02 -14.65
CA THR A 177 19.69 -0.28 -14.85
C THR A 177 20.08 -0.88 -13.51
N ALA A 178 20.19 -2.22 -13.44
CA ALA A 178 20.65 -2.92 -12.24
C ALA A 178 22.00 -2.36 -11.73
N ARG A 179 22.92 -2.04 -12.64
CA ARG A 179 24.23 -1.45 -12.30
C ARG A 179 24.11 -0.05 -11.68
N GLU A 180 23.26 0.82 -12.22
CA GLU A 180 23.04 2.16 -11.63
C GLU A 180 22.41 2.05 -10.23
N ARG A 181 21.46 1.12 -10.07
CA ARG A 181 20.80 0.84 -8.79
C ARG A 181 21.80 0.31 -7.76
N ASP A 182 22.61 -0.68 -8.12
CA ASP A 182 23.61 -1.27 -7.22
C ASP A 182 24.66 -0.24 -6.80
N HIS A 183 25.10 0.61 -7.74
CA HIS A 183 26.03 1.70 -7.41
C HIS A 183 25.45 2.67 -6.36
N PHE A 184 24.18 3.07 -6.49
CA PHE A 184 23.50 3.89 -5.49
C PHE A 184 23.46 3.22 -4.11
N LEU A 185 23.13 1.92 -4.07
CA LEU A 185 23.09 1.17 -2.80
C LEU A 185 24.48 0.97 -2.18
N ASP A 186 25.53 0.84 -3.00
CA ASP A 186 26.91 0.75 -2.52
C ASP A 186 27.35 2.06 -1.83
N LEU A 187 26.99 3.21 -2.40
CA LEU A 187 27.25 4.53 -1.78
C LEU A 187 26.55 4.65 -0.42
N TRP A 188 25.27 4.28 -0.34
CA TRP A 188 24.55 4.25 0.93
C TRP A 188 25.15 3.27 1.93
N ARG A 189 25.58 2.10 1.47
CA ARG A 189 26.23 1.10 2.35
C ARG A 189 27.51 1.64 2.97
N ALA A 190 28.30 2.38 2.20
CA ALA A 190 29.51 3.03 2.70
C ALA A 190 29.16 4.17 3.68
N ALA A 191 28.22 5.04 3.33
CA ALA A 191 27.81 6.17 4.16
C ALA A 191 27.22 5.71 5.51
N LEU A 192 26.39 4.65 5.52
CA LEU A 192 25.72 4.13 6.72
C LEU A 192 26.63 3.35 7.68
N ALA A 193 27.90 3.12 7.33
CA ALA A 193 28.83 2.36 8.17
C ALA A 193 28.91 2.82 9.64
N PRO A 194 28.87 4.12 9.98
CA PRO A 194 28.94 4.59 11.37
C PRO A 194 27.69 4.33 12.21
N VAL A 195 26.51 4.13 11.58
CA VAL A 195 25.22 4.06 12.31
C VAL A 195 24.52 2.70 12.19
N ARG A 196 24.87 1.88 11.20
CA ARG A 196 24.13 0.66 10.84
C ARG A 196 24.06 -0.40 11.94
N ASP A 197 25.04 -0.41 12.83
CA ASP A 197 25.19 -1.41 13.91
C ASP A 197 24.78 -0.85 15.29
N VAL A 198 24.35 0.41 15.36
CA VAL A 198 23.93 1.07 16.61
C VAL A 198 22.51 0.61 17.00
N ARG A 199 22.35 0.21 18.27
CA ARG A 199 21.13 -0.40 18.83
C ARG A 199 20.79 0.15 20.22
N ASP A 200 21.14 1.40 20.45
CA ASP A 200 21.23 1.94 21.80
C ASP A 200 19.86 2.24 22.41
N VAL A 201 18.87 2.57 21.56
CA VAL A 201 17.56 3.06 22.01
C VAL A 201 16.41 2.53 21.15
N LEU A 202 15.20 2.62 21.68
CA LEU A 202 13.97 2.50 20.90
C LEU A 202 13.81 3.73 20.00
N VAL A 203 13.63 3.50 18.71
CA VAL A 203 13.33 4.50 17.67
C VAL A 203 11.92 4.27 17.18
N LEU A 204 11.05 5.26 17.33
CA LEU A 204 9.63 5.24 16.97
C LEU A 204 9.41 5.45 15.46
N ARG A 205 10.39 6.05 14.77
CA ARG A 205 10.46 6.32 13.32
C ARG A 205 9.55 7.43 12.81
N ASP A 206 8.31 7.48 13.28
CA ASP A 206 7.31 8.47 12.87
C ASP A 206 7.01 9.49 14.00
N TYR A 207 8.08 9.94 14.65
CA TYR A 207 8.06 10.92 15.73
C TYR A 207 8.02 12.36 15.18
N HIS A 208 6.83 12.89 14.92
CA HIS A 208 6.64 14.24 14.35
C HIS A 208 5.32 14.88 14.81
N ALA A 209 5.12 16.18 14.53
CA ALA A 209 4.03 16.96 15.13
C ALA A 209 2.60 16.44 14.87
N ASP A 210 2.37 15.70 13.78
CA ASP A 210 1.07 15.07 13.50
C ASP A 210 0.82 13.76 14.26
N ASN A 211 1.84 13.19 14.93
CA ASN A 211 1.76 11.95 15.72
C ASN A 211 2.00 12.19 17.23
N LEU A 212 2.08 13.47 17.64
CA LEU A 212 2.24 13.87 19.04
C LEU A 212 0.98 14.62 19.50
N VAL A 213 0.41 14.20 20.63
CA VAL A 213 -0.76 14.83 21.25
C VAL A 213 -0.33 15.62 22.47
N TRP A 214 -0.79 16.86 22.60
CA TRP A 214 -0.53 17.68 23.77
C TRP A 214 -1.52 17.36 24.90
N LEU A 215 -0.99 16.92 26.05
CA LEU A 215 -1.74 16.48 27.23
C LEU A 215 -1.36 17.37 28.44
N PRO A 216 -1.80 18.64 28.48
CA PRO A 216 -1.33 19.63 29.46
C PRO A 216 -1.61 19.25 30.92
N GLU A 217 -2.58 18.37 31.15
CA GLU A 217 -2.98 17.88 32.46
C GLU A 217 -2.07 16.78 33.03
N ARG A 218 -1.20 16.19 32.21
CA ARG A 218 -0.19 15.22 32.65
C ARG A 218 1.09 15.93 33.09
N ASP A 219 2.00 15.21 33.74
CA ASP A 219 3.27 15.77 34.23
C ASP A 219 4.47 15.34 33.39
N GLY A 220 5.48 16.21 33.34
CA GLY A 220 6.78 15.91 32.71
C GLY A 220 6.68 15.42 31.26
N PRO A 221 7.34 14.30 30.90
CA PRO A 221 7.26 13.70 29.56
C PRO A 221 5.88 13.08 29.26
N GLY A 222 5.06 12.82 30.29
CA GLY A 222 3.67 12.36 30.13
C GLY A 222 2.78 13.39 29.40
N ARG A 223 3.20 14.65 29.29
CA ARG A 223 2.47 15.67 28.51
C ARG A 223 2.47 15.46 27.00
N VAL A 224 3.27 14.51 26.52
CA VAL A 224 3.37 14.19 25.10
C VAL A 224 2.75 12.82 24.86
N GLY A 225 1.50 12.81 24.39
CA GLY A 225 0.82 11.63 23.90
C GLY A 225 1.46 11.11 22.63
N LEU A 226 1.68 9.81 22.54
CA LEU A 226 2.36 9.15 21.43
C LEU A 226 1.36 8.37 20.58
N LEU A 227 1.41 8.55 19.27
CA LEU A 227 0.66 7.79 18.28
C LEU A 227 1.61 7.17 17.25
N ASP A 228 1.11 6.21 16.48
CA ASP A 228 1.79 5.65 15.29
C ASP A 228 3.22 5.11 15.54
N TYR A 229 3.39 4.37 16.63
CA TYR A 229 4.69 3.85 17.09
C TYR A 229 4.87 2.33 16.90
N GLN A 230 3.88 1.64 16.32
CA GLN A 230 3.88 0.18 16.18
C GLN A 230 5.04 -0.38 15.35
N ASP A 231 5.64 0.43 14.49
CA ASP A 231 6.76 0.07 13.62
C ASP A 231 8.13 0.31 14.25
N ALA A 232 8.17 0.61 15.56
CA ALA A 232 9.38 0.92 16.29
C ALA A 232 10.47 -0.16 16.19
N VAL A 233 11.72 0.31 16.21
CA VAL A 233 12.94 -0.48 15.99
C VAL A 233 14.02 -0.11 17.01
N LEU A 234 15.04 -0.93 17.15
CA LEU A 234 16.25 -0.59 17.92
C LEU A 234 17.28 0.09 17.02
N GLY A 235 17.68 1.32 17.34
CA GLY A 235 18.50 2.13 16.45
C GLY A 235 19.30 3.25 17.13
N HIS A 236 19.70 4.23 16.32
CA HIS A 236 20.50 5.36 16.74
C HIS A 236 19.62 6.48 17.34
N PRO A 237 20.01 7.11 18.46
CA PRO A 237 19.18 8.10 19.17
C PRO A 237 18.89 9.39 18.39
N ALA A 238 19.64 9.67 17.33
CA ALA A 238 19.37 10.84 16.48
C ALA A 238 18.13 10.69 15.59
N TYR A 239 17.65 9.47 15.32
CA TYR A 239 16.64 9.25 14.27
C TYR A 239 15.30 9.95 14.54
N ASP A 240 14.75 9.80 15.75
CA ASP A 240 13.48 10.45 16.10
C ASP A 240 13.63 11.97 16.28
N LEU A 241 14.82 12.43 16.66
CA LEU A 241 15.13 13.85 16.71
C LEU A 241 15.14 14.46 15.31
N VAL A 242 15.75 13.78 14.33
CA VAL A 242 15.65 14.11 12.91
C VAL A 242 14.18 14.11 12.47
N SER A 243 13.41 13.08 12.80
CA SER A 243 12.00 12.99 12.41
C SER A 243 11.16 14.18 12.92
N LEU A 244 11.46 14.67 14.13
CA LEU A 244 10.78 15.80 14.75
C LEU A 244 11.18 17.15 14.11
N LEU A 245 12.48 17.35 13.89
CA LEU A 245 13.05 18.64 13.50
C LEU A 245 13.14 18.82 11.98
N GLU A 246 13.07 17.72 11.24
CA GLU A 246 13.01 17.65 9.77
C GLU A 246 11.67 17.08 9.32
N ASP A 247 10.61 17.67 9.86
CA ASP A 247 9.25 17.27 9.54
C ASP A 247 8.90 17.69 8.10
N ALA A 248 8.56 16.72 7.26
CA ALA A 248 8.11 16.97 5.89
C ALA A 248 6.83 17.83 5.83
N ARG A 249 6.04 17.86 6.92
CA ARG A 249 4.71 18.49 6.96
C ARG A 249 4.73 19.90 7.52
N ARG A 250 5.78 20.28 8.26
CA ARG A 250 5.92 21.59 8.90
C ARG A 250 7.28 22.23 8.63
N ASP A 251 7.29 23.55 8.57
CA ASP A 251 8.54 24.31 8.49
C ASP A 251 9.05 24.60 9.90
N VAL A 252 9.99 23.80 10.38
CA VAL A 252 10.62 23.99 11.70
C VAL A 252 11.74 25.01 11.55
N PRO A 253 11.69 26.16 12.26
CA PRO A 253 12.72 27.19 12.13
C PRO A 253 14.12 26.63 12.44
N PRO A 254 15.16 26.91 11.63
CA PRO A 254 16.51 26.38 11.86
C PRO A 254 17.08 26.71 13.25
N ALA A 255 16.77 27.90 13.78
CA ALA A 255 17.18 28.29 15.13
C ALA A 255 16.50 27.45 16.23
N LEU A 256 15.25 27.03 16.02
CA LEU A 256 14.56 26.13 16.94
C LEU A 256 15.16 24.72 16.85
N ALA A 257 15.40 24.23 15.64
CA ALA A 257 16.03 22.92 15.43
C ALA A 257 17.40 22.83 16.12
N GLU A 258 18.29 23.82 15.93
CA GLU A 258 19.59 23.84 16.62
C GLU A 258 19.43 23.91 18.14
N ALA A 259 18.48 24.71 18.65
CA ALA A 259 18.22 24.77 20.08
C ALA A 259 17.76 23.43 20.66
N MET A 260 16.96 22.66 19.92
CA MET A 260 16.49 21.33 20.34
C MET A 260 17.62 20.28 20.29
N VAL A 261 18.47 20.31 19.27
CA VAL A 261 19.68 19.46 19.21
C VAL A 261 20.62 19.77 20.36
N ALA A 262 20.87 21.06 20.63
CA ALA A 262 21.71 21.49 21.74
C ALA A 262 21.12 21.08 23.10
N ARG A 263 19.79 21.17 23.27
CA ARG A 263 19.09 20.68 24.47
C ARG A 263 19.29 19.18 24.65
N TYR A 264 19.10 18.40 23.60
CA TYR A 264 19.26 16.94 23.65
C TYR A 264 20.68 16.55 24.04
N LEU A 265 21.70 17.13 23.38
CA LEU A 265 23.11 16.87 23.69
C LEU A 265 23.50 17.35 25.10
N GLY A 266 22.98 18.49 25.54
CA GLY A 266 23.22 19.02 26.89
C GLY A 266 22.70 18.10 28.00
N ALA A 267 21.63 17.34 27.73
CA ALA A 267 21.09 16.34 28.65
C ALA A 267 21.76 14.96 28.52
N ARG A 268 22.62 14.75 27.51
CA ARG A 268 23.28 13.48 27.18
C ARG A 268 24.80 13.69 27.03
N PRO A 269 25.51 14.12 28.09
CA PRO A 269 26.93 14.50 28.02
C PRO A 269 27.87 13.33 27.68
N GLU A 270 27.39 12.10 27.71
CA GLU A 270 28.13 10.92 27.26
C GLU A 270 28.20 10.79 25.73
N LEU A 271 27.39 11.55 24.99
CA LEU A 271 27.44 11.59 23.53
C LEU A 271 28.46 12.61 23.04
N ASP A 272 29.35 12.20 22.14
CA ASP A 272 30.21 13.14 21.43
C ASP A 272 29.40 14.00 20.45
N ALA A 273 29.53 15.31 20.57
CA ALA A 273 28.71 16.28 19.86
C ALA A 273 28.95 16.27 18.34
N ASP A 274 30.19 16.07 17.91
CA ASP A 274 30.56 16.05 16.49
C ASP A 274 30.12 14.74 15.84
N THR A 275 30.37 13.61 16.49
CA THR A 275 29.90 12.29 16.03
C THR A 275 28.37 12.24 15.95
N PHE A 276 27.66 12.78 16.95
CA PHE A 276 26.21 12.84 16.93
C PHE A 276 25.66 13.70 15.79
N ARG A 277 26.27 14.87 15.52
CA ARG A 277 25.86 15.73 14.40
C ARG A 277 26.12 15.09 13.05
N ALA A 278 27.22 14.37 12.89
CA ALA A 278 27.48 13.60 11.67
C ALA A 278 26.42 12.51 11.47
N ALA A 279 26.05 11.78 12.53
CA ALA A 279 24.98 10.79 12.49
C ALA A 279 23.59 11.41 12.24
N TYR A 280 23.32 12.59 12.81
CA TYR A 280 22.10 13.36 12.60
C TYR A 280 21.94 13.71 11.11
N ALA A 281 22.94 14.34 10.48
CA ALA A 281 22.90 14.69 9.06
C ALA A 281 22.76 13.44 8.16
N LEU A 282 23.49 12.38 8.49
CA LEU A 282 23.43 11.12 7.74
C LEU A 282 22.04 10.47 7.79
N LEU A 283 21.43 10.38 8.97
CA LEU A 283 20.11 9.79 9.16
C LEU A 283 19.01 10.73 8.61
N GLY A 284 19.20 12.04 8.65
CA GLY A 284 18.43 13.05 7.91
C GLY A 284 18.38 12.72 6.43
N ALA A 285 19.55 12.64 5.79
CA ALA A 285 19.64 12.32 4.37
C ALA A 285 19.00 10.96 4.03
N GLN A 286 19.23 9.93 4.85
CA GLN A 286 18.64 8.60 4.66
C GLN A 286 17.11 8.67 4.71
N ARG A 287 16.57 9.30 5.75
CA ARG A 287 15.13 9.44 5.97
C ARG A 287 14.48 10.28 4.88
N ASN A 288 15.05 11.42 4.53
CA ASN A 288 14.52 12.31 3.51
C ASN A 288 14.53 11.64 2.12
N THR A 289 15.59 10.91 1.77
CA THR A 289 15.66 10.08 0.56
C THR A 289 14.54 9.04 0.51
N LYS A 290 14.37 8.28 1.60
CA LYS A 290 13.28 7.32 1.77
C LYS A 290 11.91 7.99 1.60
N ILE A 291 11.67 9.13 2.23
CA ILE A 291 10.37 9.82 2.20
C ILE A 291 10.01 10.26 0.78
N ILE A 292 10.95 10.81 0.01
CA ILE A 292 10.71 11.18 -1.39
C ILE A 292 10.24 9.96 -2.21
N GLY A 293 10.90 8.81 -2.01
CA GLY A 293 10.50 7.54 -2.61
C GLY A 293 9.11 7.08 -2.16
N ILE A 294 8.84 7.08 -0.85
CA ILE A 294 7.56 6.68 -0.27
C ILE A 294 6.41 7.55 -0.77
N PHE A 295 6.55 8.87 -0.78
CA PHE A 295 5.50 9.79 -1.23
C PHE A 295 5.19 9.60 -2.71
N THR A 296 6.22 9.37 -3.53
CA THR A 296 6.03 9.04 -4.95
C THR A 296 5.30 7.70 -5.11
N ARG A 297 5.66 6.69 -4.31
CA ARG A 297 4.97 5.39 -4.28
C ARG A 297 3.51 5.54 -3.85
N LEU A 298 3.23 6.27 -2.77
CA LEU A 298 1.87 6.48 -2.26
C LEU A 298 0.97 7.18 -3.28
N PHE A 299 1.54 8.12 -4.05
CA PHE A 299 0.82 8.71 -5.17
C PHE A 299 0.55 7.67 -6.29
N ALA A 300 1.60 7.01 -6.76
CA ALA A 300 1.55 6.10 -7.90
C ALA A 300 0.70 4.84 -7.67
N ARG A 301 0.90 4.19 -6.52
CA ARG A 301 0.36 2.88 -6.18
C ARG A 301 -0.91 2.99 -5.34
N ASP A 302 -1.02 4.01 -4.49
CA ASP A 302 -2.09 4.11 -3.49
C ASP A 302 -3.07 5.26 -3.79
N GLY A 303 -2.83 6.06 -4.84
CA GLY A 303 -3.73 7.11 -5.30
C GLY A 303 -3.81 8.29 -4.34
N LYS A 304 -2.72 8.61 -3.63
CA LYS A 304 -2.67 9.68 -2.61
C LYS A 304 -1.91 10.91 -3.11
N PRO A 305 -2.52 11.80 -3.91
CA PRO A 305 -1.83 12.93 -4.55
C PRO A 305 -1.33 13.98 -3.56
N SER A 306 -1.96 14.14 -2.39
CA SER A 306 -1.57 15.15 -1.40
C SER A 306 -0.14 14.99 -0.87
N TYR A 307 0.46 13.79 -0.96
CA TYR A 307 1.85 13.59 -0.55
C TYR A 307 2.86 14.23 -1.51
N LEU A 308 2.47 14.47 -2.76
CA LEU A 308 3.32 15.12 -3.75
C LEU A 308 3.60 16.60 -3.41
N ASP A 309 2.67 17.24 -2.70
CA ASP A 309 2.82 18.64 -2.26
C ASP A 309 3.92 18.79 -1.20
N LEU A 310 4.31 17.70 -0.54
CA LEU A 310 5.35 17.68 0.49
C LEU A 310 6.75 17.46 -0.10
N ILE A 311 6.87 16.89 -1.30
CA ILE A 311 8.15 16.52 -1.92
C ILE A 311 9.15 17.70 -2.02
N PRO A 312 8.75 18.93 -2.43
CA PRO A 312 9.69 20.04 -2.54
C PRO A 312 10.38 20.38 -1.21
N ARG A 313 9.65 20.28 -0.08
CA ARG A 313 10.24 20.49 1.24
C ARG A 313 11.25 19.41 1.58
N VAL A 314 10.91 18.15 1.32
CA VAL A 314 11.79 17.02 1.62
C VAL A 314 13.07 17.08 0.79
N TRP A 315 13.01 17.57 -0.45
CA TRP A 315 14.20 17.88 -1.23
C TRP A 315 15.07 18.93 -0.56
N GLY A 316 14.50 20.05 -0.09
CA GLY A 316 15.27 21.08 0.62
C GLY A 316 15.93 20.58 1.91
N LEU A 317 15.27 19.67 2.65
CA LEU A 317 15.84 19.00 3.82
C LEU A 317 17.00 18.09 3.42
N LEU A 318 16.80 17.23 2.42
CA LEU A 318 17.85 16.35 1.89
C LEU A 318 19.06 17.13 1.39
N GLU A 319 18.85 18.22 0.65
CA GLU A 319 19.94 19.06 0.14
C GLU A 319 20.77 19.66 1.27
N ARG A 320 20.12 20.15 2.34
CA ARG A 320 20.82 20.63 3.53
C ARG A 320 21.68 19.54 4.17
N ASP A 321 21.16 18.33 4.27
CA ASP A 321 21.90 17.21 4.86
C ASP A 321 23.10 16.81 4.00
N LEU A 322 22.93 16.78 2.68
CA LEU A 322 23.97 16.44 1.70
C LEU A 322 25.17 17.40 1.71
N GLU A 323 25.02 18.61 2.25
CA GLU A 323 26.15 19.55 2.45
C GLU A 323 27.12 19.08 3.55
N HIS A 324 26.73 18.11 4.38
CA HIS A 324 27.63 17.57 5.40
C HIS A 324 28.77 16.75 4.74
N PRO A 325 30.05 16.93 5.13
CA PRO A 325 31.19 16.27 4.49
C PRO A 325 31.13 14.73 4.46
N ALA A 326 30.46 14.12 5.45
CA ALA A 326 30.26 12.66 5.50
C ALA A 326 29.39 12.11 4.34
N LEU A 327 28.66 12.98 3.64
CA LEU A 327 27.74 12.63 2.57
C LEU A 327 28.24 13.06 1.18
N ALA A 328 29.49 13.54 1.05
CA ALA A 328 30.02 14.09 -0.20
C ALA A 328 29.85 13.15 -1.42
N ALA A 329 30.15 11.85 -1.26
CA ALA A 329 29.99 10.88 -2.35
C ALA A 329 28.52 10.65 -2.77
N LEU A 330 27.58 10.77 -1.82
CA LEU A 330 26.16 10.73 -2.13
C LEU A 330 25.71 12.02 -2.80
N LYS A 331 26.21 13.18 -2.34
CA LYS A 331 25.94 14.48 -2.96
C LYS A 331 26.35 14.48 -4.43
N ASP A 332 27.55 14.02 -4.75
CA ASP A 332 28.03 13.89 -6.13
C ASP A 332 27.07 13.04 -6.97
N TRP A 333 26.64 11.89 -6.45
CA TRP A 333 25.68 11.02 -7.13
C TRP A 333 24.34 11.72 -7.37
N PHE A 334 23.80 12.45 -6.37
CA PHE A 334 22.54 13.18 -6.53
C PHE A 334 22.67 14.33 -7.54
N ASP A 335 23.79 15.05 -7.54
CA ASP A 335 24.08 16.14 -8.48
C ASP A 335 24.13 15.61 -9.93
N ASP A 336 24.71 14.42 -10.15
CA ASP A 336 24.81 13.78 -11.47
C ASP A 336 23.50 13.11 -11.92
N ALA A 337 22.92 12.25 -11.08
CA ALA A 337 21.79 11.41 -11.46
C ALA A 337 20.45 12.17 -11.46
N VAL A 338 20.31 13.14 -10.55
CA VAL A 338 19.11 13.97 -10.39
C VAL A 338 19.51 15.44 -10.19
N PRO A 339 20.01 16.11 -11.24
CA PRO A 339 20.44 17.51 -11.14
C PRO A 339 19.31 18.41 -10.63
N GLU A 340 19.66 19.55 -10.03
CA GLU A 340 18.74 20.48 -9.35
C GLU A 340 17.43 20.73 -10.11
N PHE A 341 17.48 20.98 -11.43
CA PHE A 341 16.29 21.24 -12.24
C PHE A 341 15.29 20.05 -12.34
N ARG A 342 15.71 18.84 -11.94
CA ARG A 342 14.88 17.63 -11.86
C ARG A 342 14.39 17.31 -10.44
N ARG A 343 14.90 17.98 -9.40
CA ARG A 343 14.54 17.76 -7.99
C ARG A 343 13.19 18.40 -7.67
N ARG A 344 12.13 17.84 -8.26
CA ARG A 344 10.78 18.39 -8.21
C ARG A 344 9.76 17.29 -8.01
N THR A 345 8.53 17.71 -7.72
CA THR A 345 7.38 16.82 -7.73
C THR A 345 7.21 16.16 -9.12
N PRO A 346 7.01 14.83 -9.19
CA PRO A 346 6.76 14.17 -10.46
C PRO A 346 5.50 14.69 -11.16
N PRO A 347 5.50 14.83 -12.50
CA PRO A 347 4.47 15.58 -13.22
C PRO A 347 3.11 14.86 -13.39
N ASP A 348 3.06 13.53 -13.54
CA ASP A 348 1.80 12.77 -13.68
C ASP A 348 2.02 11.27 -13.39
N ALA A 349 1.17 10.65 -12.56
CA ALA A 349 1.11 9.21 -12.26
C ALA A 349 1.18 8.33 -13.52
N LYS A 350 0.45 8.74 -14.57
CA LYS A 350 0.35 8.00 -15.83
C LYS A 350 1.63 8.06 -16.66
N THR A 351 2.50 9.03 -16.39
CA THR A 351 3.83 9.16 -17.00
C THR A 351 4.96 8.56 -16.15
N LEU A 352 4.69 8.23 -14.87
CA LEU A 352 5.72 7.72 -13.95
C LEU A 352 6.19 6.30 -14.30
N PHE A 353 5.32 5.52 -14.95
CA PHE A 353 5.60 4.14 -15.33
C PHE A 353 5.16 3.95 -16.78
N ARG A 354 5.98 3.26 -17.59
CA ARG A 354 5.60 2.87 -18.95
C ARG A 354 4.41 1.92 -18.88
N LEU A 355 3.20 2.48 -18.93
CA LEU A 355 1.97 1.70 -19.00
C LEU A 355 1.98 0.88 -20.31
N PRO A 356 1.72 -0.44 -20.24
CA PRO A 356 1.49 -1.24 -21.44
C PRO A 356 0.42 -0.61 -22.32
N LYS A 357 0.75 -0.40 -23.60
CA LYS A 357 -0.19 0.18 -24.57
C LYS A 357 -1.25 -0.80 -25.05
N HIS A 358 -1.01 -2.10 -24.88
CA HIS A 358 -1.91 -3.15 -25.32
C HIS A 358 -2.58 -3.89 -24.15
N ALA A 359 -3.86 -4.21 -24.35
CA ALA A 359 -4.60 -5.18 -23.54
C ALA A 359 -5.31 -6.21 -24.41
N MET A 360 -5.62 -7.36 -23.83
CA MET A 360 -6.57 -8.32 -24.38
C MET A 360 -7.75 -8.51 -23.42
N VAL A 361 -8.98 -8.43 -23.92
CA VAL A 361 -10.18 -8.79 -23.16
C VAL A 361 -10.73 -10.12 -23.68
N LEU A 362 -10.84 -11.10 -22.78
CA LEU A 362 -11.34 -12.44 -23.06
C LEU A 362 -12.88 -12.42 -23.12
N THR A 363 -13.43 -12.50 -24.32
CA THR A 363 -14.86 -12.38 -24.63
C THR A 363 -15.49 -13.62 -25.28
N ALA A 364 -14.70 -14.67 -25.54
CA ALA A 364 -15.14 -15.87 -26.26
C ALA A 364 -16.05 -16.85 -25.47
N GLY A 365 -16.30 -16.60 -24.19
CA GLY A 365 -17.07 -17.52 -23.34
C GLY A 365 -18.54 -17.68 -23.76
N LEU A 366 -19.05 -18.93 -23.73
CA LEU A 366 -20.42 -19.27 -24.11
C LEU A 366 -21.50 -18.68 -23.17
N GLY A 367 -21.14 -18.35 -21.92
CA GLY A 367 -22.06 -17.73 -20.97
C GLY A 367 -23.26 -18.61 -20.56
N THR A 368 -23.16 -19.94 -20.65
CA THR A 368 -24.27 -20.87 -20.43
C THR A 368 -24.96 -20.73 -19.06
N ARG A 369 -24.21 -20.33 -18.02
CA ARG A 369 -24.72 -20.06 -16.67
C ARG A 369 -25.66 -18.85 -16.56
N MET A 370 -25.78 -18.04 -17.61
CA MET A 370 -26.64 -16.85 -17.67
C MET A 370 -27.86 -17.03 -18.59
N HIS A 371 -28.12 -18.24 -19.10
CA HIS A 371 -29.32 -18.50 -19.93
C HIS A 371 -30.61 -18.08 -19.19
N PRO A 372 -31.61 -17.49 -19.88
CA PRO A 372 -31.67 -17.26 -21.32
C PRO A 372 -31.04 -15.94 -21.80
N LEU A 373 -30.48 -15.10 -20.91
CA LEU A 373 -29.93 -13.79 -21.30
C LEU A 373 -28.87 -13.94 -22.41
N THR A 374 -28.00 -14.93 -22.26
CA THR A 374 -26.88 -15.16 -23.16
C THR A 374 -27.22 -16.00 -24.40
N THR A 375 -28.50 -16.34 -24.60
CA THR A 375 -28.96 -17.01 -25.81
C THR A 375 -28.99 -16.05 -27.01
N THR A 376 -29.34 -14.79 -26.78
CA THR A 376 -29.44 -13.75 -27.83
C THR A 376 -28.44 -12.62 -27.68
N THR A 377 -27.77 -12.52 -26.53
CA THR A 377 -26.80 -11.45 -26.24
C THR A 377 -25.48 -12.08 -25.79
N PRO A 378 -24.32 -11.75 -26.41
CA PRO A 378 -23.03 -12.22 -25.91
C PRO A 378 -22.85 -11.85 -24.43
N LYS A 379 -22.29 -12.75 -23.61
CA LYS A 379 -22.08 -12.49 -22.16
C LYS A 379 -21.42 -11.12 -21.89
N PRO A 380 -20.36 -10.71 -22.59
CA PRO A 380 -19.71 -9.42 -22.35
C PRO A 380 -20.60 -8.21 -22.65
N LEU A 381 -21.66 -8.38 -23.44
CA LEU A 381 -22.64 -7.33 -23.77
C LEU A 381 -23.85 -7.30 -22.84
N VAL A 382 -23.90 -8.18 -21.83
CA VAL A 382 -24.93 -8.06 -20.78
C VAL A 382 -24.69 -6.77 -19.99
N GLU A 383 -25.77 -6.01 -19.80
CA GLU A 383 -25.72 -4.72 -19.11
C GLU A 383 -25.75 -4.89 -17.59
N VAL A 384 -24.90 -4.11 -16.93
CA VAL A 384 -24.88 -3.90 -15.47
C VAL A 384 -25.07 -2.42 -15.25
N ALA A 385 -26.07 -2.01 -14.47
CA ALA A 385 -26.44 -0.60 -14.28
C ALA A 385 -26.46 0.20 -15.60
N GLY A 386 -27.20 -0.31 -16.60
CA GLY A 386 -27.43 0.33 -17.90
C GLY A 386 -26.22 0.41 -18.83
N LYS A 387 -25.14 -0.34 -18.57
CA LYS A 387 -23.93 -0.34 -19.41
C LYS A 387 -23.35 -1.74 -19.58
N PRO A 388 -22.99 -2.18 -20.81
CA PRO A 388 -22.34 -3.46 -21.06
C PRO A 388 -21.07 -3.66 -20.24
N MET A 389 -20.84 -4.87 -19.73
CA MET A 389 -19.61 -5.19 -18.98
C MET A 389 -18.34 -4.93 -19.81
N LEU A 390 -18.34 -5.33 -21.08
CA LEU A 390 -17.24 -5.06 -22.01
C LEU A 390 -16.97 -3.56 -22.12
N GLU A 391 -18.01 -2.74 -22.21
CA GLU A 391 -17.85 -1.30 -22.31
C GLU A 391 -17.23 -0.68 -21.05
N ARG A 392 -17.63 -1.16 -19.87
CA ARG A 392 -17.02 -0.74 -18.60
C ARG A 392 -15.53 -1.05 -18.57
N ALA A 393 -15.13 -2.23 -19.04
CA ALA A 393 -13.72 -2.61 -19.11
C ALA A 393 -12.93 -1.74 -20.10
N LEU A 394 -13.51 -1.47 -21.29
CA LEU A 394 -12.88 -0.61 -22.31
C LEU A 394 -12.71 0.83 -21.82
N ASP A 395 -13.70 1.39 -21.14
CA ASP A 395 -13.63 2.73 -20.56
C ASP A 395 -12.52 2.83 -19.51
N ARG A 396 -12.38 1.81 -18.66
CA ARG A 396 -11.30 1.75 -17.65
C ARG A 396 -9.92 1.68 -18.32
N LEU A 397 -9.77 0.85 -19.35
CA LEU A 397 -8.53 0.76 -20.14
C LEU A 397 -8.17 2.10 -20.80
N ALA A 398 -9.13 2.77 -21.44
CA ALA A 398 -8.93 4.09 -22.03
C ALA A 398 -8.60 5.16 -20.98
N ALA A 399 -9.29 5.15 -19.83
CA ALA A 399 -9.02 6.08 -18.73
C ALA A 399 -7.59 5.91 -18.18
N ALA A 400 -7.08 4.67 -18.14
CA ALA A 400 -5.70 4.39 -17.77
C ALA A 400 -4.69 4.83 -18.84
N GLY A 401 -5.08 4.93 -20.11
CA GLY A 401 -4.19 5.26 -21.23
C GLY A 401 -3.67 4.04 -22.00
N VAL A 402 -4.41 2.92 -21.94
CA VAL A 402 -4.21 1.74 -22.76
C VAL A 402 -4.98 1.92 -24.07
N ASP A 403 -4.26 2.27 -25.13
CA ASP A 403 -4.86 2.77 -26.37
C ASP A 403 -5.23 1.66 -27.37
N ASP A 404 -4.69 0.44 -27.21
CA ASP A 404 -4.90 -0.69 -28.12
C ASP A 404 -5.49 -1.90 -27.38
N VAL A 405 -6.65 -2.39 -27.81
CA VAL A 405 -7.32 -3.54 -27.20
C VAL A 405 -7.59 -4.62 -28.24
N VAL A 406 -7.22 -5.86 -27.91
CA VAL A 406 -7.64 -7.05 -28.66
C VAL A 406 -8.79 -7.71 -27.92
N ILE A 407 -9.88 -8.05 -28.62
CA ILE A 407 -10.94 -8.88 -28.06
C ILE A 407 -11.06 -10.17 -28.85
N ASN A 408 -11.26 -11.31 -28.18
CA ASN A 408 -11.49 -12.58 -28.85
C ASN A 408 -12.97 -12.93 -28.96
N ILE A 409 -13.43 -13.34 -30.14
CA ILE A 409 -14.86 -13.61 -30.38
C ILE A 409 -15.10 -15.07 -30.73
N HIS A 410 -16.17 -15.66 -30.20
CA HIS A 410 -16.58 -17.03 -30.54
C HIS A 410 -18.11 -17.15 -30.50
N HIS A 411 -18.73 -16.97 -29.33
CA HIS A 411 -20.19 -17.01 -29.19
C HIS A 411 -20.84 -15.75 -29.79
N LEU A 412 -21.84 -15.94 -30.66
CA LEU A 412 -22.56 -14.86 -31.35
C LEU A 412 -21.60 -13.85 -32.03
N PRO A 413 -20.69 -14.31 -32.91
CA PRO A 413 -19.56 -13.51 -33.39
C PRO A 413 -20.02 -12.31 -34.23
N ASP A 414 -21.12 -12.41 -34.96
CA ASP A 414 -21.64 -11.32 -35.79
C ASP A 414 -22.12 -10.12 -34.96
N ILE A 415 -22.75 -10.38 -33.81
CA ILE A 415 -23.16 -9.32 -32.87
C ILE A 415 -21.92 -8.61 -32.31
N MET A 416 -20.89 -9.38 -31.95
CA MET A 416 -19.63 -8.81 -31.46
C MET A 416 -18.91 -7.99 -32.54
N ARG A 417 -18.86 -8.46 -33.80
CA ARG A 417 -18.30 -7.69 -34.92
C ARG A 417 -19.05 -6.37 -35.14
N ALA A 418 -20.38 -6.42 -35.13
CA ALA A 418 -21.20 -5.23 -35.29
C ALA A 418 -20.97 -4.22 -34.16
N TYR A 419 -20.89 -4.70 -32.91
CA TYR A 419 -20.57 -3.87 -31.75
C TYR A 419 -19.20 -3.17 -31.89
N VAL A 420 -18.16 -3.92 -32.26
CA VAL A 420 -16.81 -3.37 -32.47
C VAL A 420 -16.77 -2.37 -33.63
N ALA A 421 -17.43 -2.67 -34.75
CA ALA A 421 -17.51 -1.77 -35.89
C ALA A 421 -18.15 -0.42 -35.52
N GLY A 422 -19.19 -0.44 -34.66
CA GLY A 422 -19.82 0.76 -34.11
C GLY A 422 -18.91 1.59 -33.19
N ARG A 423 -17.78 1.04 -32.74
CA ARG A 423 -16.79 1.67 -31.85
C ARG A 423 -15.50 2.07 -32.54
N ALA A 424 -15.35 1.82 -33.85
CA ALA A 424 -14.06 1.95 -34.55
C ALA A 424 -13.42 3.35 -34.48
N ALA A 425 -14.21 4.40 -34.24
CA ALA A 425 -13.74 5.79 -34.11
C ALA A 425 -13.50 6.24 -32.64
N ALA A 426 -13.80 5.40 -31.65
CA ALA A 426 -13.61 5.69 -30.23
C ALA A 426 -12.30 5.07 -29.71
N LEU A 427 -11.72 5.66 -28.66
CA LEU A 427 -10.64 5.02 -27.90
C LEU A 427 -11.25 4.11 -26.81
N PRO A 428 -10.61 2.96 -26.52
CA PRO A 428 -9.35 2.49 -27.14
C PRO A 428 -9.59 1.86 -28.53
N HIS A 429 -8.55 1.76 -29.36
CA HIS A 429 -8.60 1.08 -30.67
C HIS A 429 -8.83 -0.42 -30.49
N ILE A 430 -9.87 -0.97 -31.11
CA ILE A 430 -10.27 -2.37 -30.92
C ILE A 430 -9.91 -3.22 -32.15
N ARG A 431 -9.17 -4.31 -31.92
CA ARG A 431 -8.88 -5.38 -32.90
C ARG A 431 -9.56 -6.68 -32.48
N ILE A 432 -9.97 -7.48 -33.47
CA ILE A 432 -10.64 -8.76 -33.24
C ILE A 432 -9.66 -9.91 -33.45
N SER A 433 -9.55 -10.79 -32.45
CA SER A 433 -9.01 -12.14 -32.59
C SER A 433 -10.17 -13.12 -32.80
N ASP A 434 -10.37 -13.58 -34.04
CA ASP A 434 -11.56 -14.34 -34.41
C ASP A 434 -11.43 -15.84 -34.10
N GLU A 435 -12.15 -16.35 -33.11
CA GLU A 435 -12.19 -17.76 -32.70
C GLU A 435 -13.51 -18.45 -33.11
N SER A 436 -14.27 -17.90 -34.07
CA SER A 436 -15.56 -18.46 -34.48
C SER A 436 -15.50 -19.92 -34.95
N ASP A 437 -14.40 -20.35 -35.58
CA ASP A 437 -14.21 -21.73 -36.04
C ASP A 437 -13.90 -22.73 -34.92
N ALA A 438 -13.29 -22.28 -33.82
CA ALA A 438 -12.90 -23.14 -32.71
C ALA A 438 -12.64 -22.34 -31.42
N LEU A 439 -13.28 -22.72 -30.31
CA LEU A 439 -13.05 -22.13 -28.99
C LEU A 439 -11.69 -22.56 -28.43
N LEU A 440 -10.80 -21.61 -28.15
CA LEU A 440 -9.40 -21.90 -27.77
C LEU A 440 -9.10 -21.83 -26.27
N GLU A 441 -10.14 -21.67 -25.44
CA GLU A 441 -9.99 -21.36 -24.01
C GLU A 441 -9.15 -20.08 -23.77
N SER A 442 -8.85 -19.77 -22.51
CA SER A 442 -8.18 -18.51 -22.16
C SER A 442 -6.71 -18.46 -22.62
N GLY A 443 -5.97 -19.56 -22.50
CA GLY A 443 -4.54 -19.61 -22.84
C GLY A 443 -4.32 -19.67 -24.35
N GLY A 444 -5.08 -20.52 -25.04
CA GLY A 444 -5.05 -20.61 -26.50
C GLY A 444 -5.50 -19.33 -27.18
N GLY A 445 -6.53 -18.66 -26.64
CA GLY A 445 -6.99 -17.37 -27.13
C GLY A 445 -5.92 -16.28 -27.02
N VAL A 446 -5.19 -16.21 -25.90
CA VAL A 446 -4.06 -15.27 -25.76
C VAL A 446 -2.96 -15.58 -26.76
N VAL A 447 -2.55 -16.83 -26.91
CA VAL A 447 -1.52 -17.23 -27.89
C VAL A 447 -1.88 -16.80 -29.31
N LYS A 448 -3.15 -16.97 -29.71
CA LYS A 448 -3.62 -16.52 -31.02
C LYS A 448 -3.58 -14.99 -31.18
N ALA A 449 -3.82 -14.25 -30.10
CA ALA A 449 -3.82 -12.79 -30.11
C ALA A 449 -2.41 -12.17 -30.04
N LEU A 450 -1.35 -12.93 -29.73
CA LEU A 450 0.01 -12.38 -29.53
C LEU A 450 0.55 -11.60 -30.74
N ASP A 451 0.14 -11.97 -31.96
CA ASP A 451 0.54 -11.27 -33.20
C ASP A 451 -0.14 -9.90 -33.35
N LEU A 452 -1.26 -9.67 -32.64
CA LEU A 452 -2.01 -8.41 -32.62
C LEU A 452 -1.62 -7.49 -31.46
N ILE A 453 -0.74 -7.97 -30.58
CA ILE A 453 -0.30 -7.26 -29.37
C ILE A 453 1.13 -6.79 -29.63
N GLY A 454 1.38 -5.48 -29.60
CA GLY A 454 2.71 -4.92 -29.85
C GLY A 454 3.55 -4.67 -28.59
N SER A 455 2.92 -4.52 -27.41
CA SER A 455 3.65 -4.25 -26.17
C SER A 455 4.11 -5.52 -25.46
N ASP A 456 5.15 -5.36 -24.63
CA ASP A 456 5.60 -6.36 -23.66
C ASP A 456 6.08 -5.62 -22.39
N PRO A 457 5.47 -5.86 -21.21
CA PRO A 457 4.32 -6.75 -20.99
C PRO A 457 3.01 -6.20 -21.61
N PHE A 458 1.91 -6.95 -21.47
CA PHE A 458 0.57 -6.55 -21.92
C PHE A 458 -0.51 -7.03 -20.95
N PHE A 459 -1.61 -6.28 -20.86
CA PHE A 459 -2.71 -6.64 -19.95
C PHE A 459 -3.58 -7.75 -20.54
N VAL A 460 -4.11 -8.62 -19.68
CA VAL A 460 -5.18 -9.56 -20.04
C VAL A 460 -6.30 -9.44 -19.01
N LEU A 461 -7.55 -9.40 -19.48
CA LEU A 461 -8.74 -9.24 -18.67
C LEU A 461 -9.77 -10.31 -19.02
N ASN A 462 -10.46 -10.84 -18.01
CA ASN A 462 -11.70 -11.60 -18.24
C ASN A 462 -12.86 -10.64 -18.54
N GLY A 463 -13.67 -10.91 -19.57
CA GLY A 463 -14.81 -10.07 -19.95
C GLY A 463 -16.08 -10.29 -19.13
N ASP A 464 -15.98 -10.88 -17.94
CA ASP A 464 -17.13 -11.27 -17.11
C ASP A 464 -17.07 -10.83 -15.65
N MET A 465 -16.39 -9.73 -15.42
CA MET A 465 -16.32 -9.07 -14.13
C MET A 465 -16.75 -7.61 -14.23
N VAL A 466 -16.98 -7.00 -13.07
CA VAL A 466 -17.06 -5.55 -12.91
C VAL A 466 -16.28 -5.17 -11.66
N TRP A 467 -15.70 -3.97 -11.66
CA TRP A 467 -14.91 -3.48 -10.53
C TRP A 467 -14.90 -1.96 -10.45
N ASP A 468 -14.48 -1.46 -9.30
CA ASP A 468 -14.03 -0.09 -9.12
C ASP A 468 -12.73 -0.06 -8.32
N ASP A 469 -12.02 1.06 -8.40
CA ASP A 469 -10.81 1.32 -7.65
C ASP A 469 -11.17 2.21 -6.45
N ALA A 470 -10.62 1.91 -5.27
CA ALA A 470 -10.78 2.80 -4.10
C ALA A 470 -9.69 3.88 -4.07
N GLY A 471 -8.49 3.57 -4.57
CA GLY A 471 -7.33 4.45 -4.64
C GLY A 471 -6.88 4.69 -6.08
N ALA A 472 -5.62 4.33 -6.38
CA ALA A 472 -5.08 4.43 -7.73
C ALA A 472 -5.71 3.40 -8.69
N ASP A 473 -5.77 3.77 -9.96
CA ASP A 473 -6.22 2.89 -11.05
C ASP A 473 -5.45 1.57 -11.06
N CYS A 474 -6.17 0.44 -11.07
CA CYS A 474 -5.54 -0.88 -10.96
C CYS A 474 -4.50 -1.19 -12.05
N PHE A 475 -4.64 -0.64 -13.27
CA PHE A 475 -3.68 -0.86 -14.35
C PHE A 475 -2.37 -0.11 -14.09
N VAL A 476 -2.48 1.13 -13.58
CA VAL A 476 -1.30 1.90 -13.14
C VAL A 476 -0.59 1.16 -12.01
N ARG A 477 -1.34 0.64 -11.03
CA ARG A 477 -0.77 -0.12 -9.90
C ARG A 477 -0.06 -1.39 -10.37
N LEU A 478 -0.66 -2.15 -11.29
CA LEU A 478 -0.04 -3.34 -11.88
C LEU A 478 1.22 -3.00 -12.67
N ALA A 479 1.20 -1.94 -13.49
CA ALA A 479 2.36 -1.53 -14.27
C ALA A 479 3.50 -1.02 -13.36
N ALA A 480 3.19 -0.27 -12.30
CA ALA A 480 4.18 0.20 -11.34
C ALA A 480 4.81 -0.94 -10.52
N ALA A 481 4.04 -1.98 -10.22
CA ALA A 481 4.53 -3.16 -9.50
C ALA A 481 5.32 -4.14 -10.39
N TRP A 482 5.26 -3.99 -11.71
CA TRP A 482 5.86 -4.92 -12.65
C TRP A 482 7.39 -4.84 -12.65
N LYS A 483 8.05 -5.99 -12.46
CA LYS A 483 9.50 -6.13 -12.56
C LYS A 483 9.83 -7.23 -13.58
N PRO A 484 10.22 -6.90 -14.83
CA PRO A 484 10.40 -7.89 -15.90
C PRO A 484 11.46 -8.94 -15.55
N GLU A 485 12.49 -8.54 -14.81
CA GLU A 485 13.56 -9.43 -14.34
C GLU A 485 13.07 -10.48 -13.32
N GLN A 486 11.96 -10.22 -12.63
CA GLN A 486 11.44 -11.06 -11.54
C GLN A 486 10.13 -11.78 -11.91
N MET A 487 9.37 -11.25 -12.86
CA MET A 487 7.98 -11.63 -13.08
C MET A 487 7.74 -12.06 -14.53
N ASP A 488 6.94 -13.12 -14.70
CA ASP A 488 6.34 -13.50 -15.98
C ASP A 488 4.82 -13.27 -15.97
N ALA A 489 4.23 -13.22 -14.79
CA ALA A 489 2.82 -12.95 -14.59
C ALA A 489 2.59 -12.24 -13.25
N LEU A 490 1.79 -11.18 -13.28
CA LEU A 490 1.35 -10.42 -12.11
C LEU A 490 -0.18 -10.37 -12.11
N LEU A 491 -0.78 -11.01 -11.10
CA LEU A 491 -2.22 -11.16 -10.98
C LEU A 491 -2.80 -10.11 -10.03
N LEU A 492 -3.88 -9.44 -10.41
CA LEU A 492 -4.66 -8.63 -9.46
C LEU A 492 -5.58 -9.55 -8.65
N LEU A 493 -5.52 -9.44 -7.32
CA LEU A 493 -6.21 -10.31 -6.37
C LEU A 493 -7.19 -9.52 -5.50
N VAL A 494 -8.25 -10.16 -5.03
CA VAL A 494 -9.07 -9.65 -3.93
C VAL A 494 -9.10 -10.66 -2.79
N PRO A 495 -9.24 -10.23 -1.53
CA PRO A 495 -9.49 -11.18 -0.45
C PRO A 495 -10.74 -12.01 -0.76
N THR A 496 -10.71 -13.30 -0.46
CA THR A 496 -11.87 -14.20 -0.61
C THR A 496 -13.06 -13.67 0.18
N ALA A 497 -12.82 -13.06 1.33
CA ALA A 497 -13.83 -12.39 2.14
C ALA A 497 -14.38 -11.07 1.55
N GLN A 498 -13.90 -10.60 0.40
CA GLN A 498 -14.41 -9.41 -0.29
C GLN A 498 -14.89 -9.73 -1.72
N ALA A 499 -14.73 -10.98 -2.16
CA ALA A 499 -15.10 -11.42 -3.50
C ALA A 499 -16.63 -11.54 -3.64
N MET A 500 -17.25 -10.62 -4.39
CA MET A 500 -18.69 -10.68 -4.68
C MET A 500 -18.98 -11.57 -5.89
N GLY A 501 -20.11 -12.28 -5.87
CA GLY A 501 -20.50 -13.18 -6.97
C GLY A 501 -19.59 -14.40 -7.16
N TYR A 502 -18.77 -14.73 -6.16
CA TYR A 502 -17.83 -15.84 -6.17
C TYR A 502 -18.16 -16.85 -5.05
N ASP A 503 -18.45 -18.10 -5.44
CA ASP A 503 -18.81 -19.19 -4.52
C ASP A 503 -17.63 -20.13 -4.19
N GLY A 504 -16.42 -19.80 -4.64
CA GLY A 504 -15.24 -20.63 -4.44
C GLY A 504 -14.58 -20.42 -3.08
N ALA A 505 -13.58 -21.25 -2.78
CA ALA A 505 -12.83 -21.21 -1.52
C ALA A 505 -11.48 -20.47 -1.64
N GLY A 506 -11.33 -19.59 -2.63
CA GLY A 506 -10.07 -18.90 -2.92
C GLY A 506 -9.14 -19.68 -3.84
N ASP A 507 -8.16 -18.96 -4.40
CA ASP A 507 -7.24 -19.45 -5.43
C ASP A 507 -5.78 -19.47 -4.97
N PHE A 508 -5.34 -18.44 -4.24
CA PHE A 508 -3.92 -18.18 -3.96
C PHE A 508 -3.62 -17.78 -2.51
N PHE A 509 -2.44 -18.15 -2.05
CA PHE A 509 -1.73 -17.49 -0.95
C PHE A 509 -0.72 -16.51 -1.54
N LEU A 510 -0.54 -15.38 -0.88
CA LEU A 510 0.41 -14.33 -1.25
C LEU A 510 1.42 -14.19 -0.12
N ASP A 511 2.70 -14.35 -0.44
CA ASP A 511 3.80 -14.12 0.47
C ASP A 511 4.27 -12.68 0.26
N SER A 512 4.22 -11.83 1.27
CA SER A 512 4.65 -10.44 1.13
C SER A 512 5.28 -9.91 2.42
N PRO A 513 6.40 -9.18 2.32
CA PRO A 513 7.00 -8.50 3.45
C PRO A 513 6.17 -7.28 3.90
N ASP A 514 5.35 -6.71 3.01
CA ASP A 514 4.34 -5.71 3.33
C ASP A 514 2.99 -6.45 3.52
N PRO A 515 2.25 -6.27 4.63
CA PRO A 515 1.01 -7.00 4.87
C PRO A 515 0.02 -6.91 3.69
N GLY A 516 -0.04 -7.97 2.87
CA GLY A 516 -1.07 -8.19 1.85
C GLY A 516 -1.12 -7.22 0.67
N LEU A 517 -0.02 -6.62 0.20
CA LEU A 517 -0.08 -5.66 -0.94
C LEU A 517 0.57 -6.14 -2.24
N LEU A 518 1.74 -6.80 -2.21
CA LEU A 518 2.43 -7.31 -3.42
C LEU A 518 3.40 -8.44 -3.06
N GLY A 519 3.38 -9.57 -3.77
CA GLY A 519 4.43 -10.57 -3.59
C GLY A 519 4.23 -11.90 -4.32
N PRO A 520 5.15 -12.87 -4.15
CA PRO A 520 5.06 -14.17 -4.79
C PRO A 520 3.78 -14.93 -4.41
N LEU A 521 3.25 -15.71 -5.36
CA LEU A 521 2.05 -16.51 -5.14
C LEU A 521 2.36 -17.99 -4.92
N SER A 522 1.47 -18.65 -4.19
CA SER A 522 1.33 -20.12 -4.19
C SER A 522 -0.13 -20.51 -4.31
N ARG A 523 -0.39 -21.67 -4.94
CA ARG A 523 -1.75 -22.17 -5.17
C ARG A 523 -2.39 -22.63 -3.86
N ARG A 524 -3.73 -22.57 -3.78
CA ARG A 524 -4.51 -23.24 -2.73
C ARG A 524 -4.17 -24.74 -2.61
N GLY A 525 -4.01 -25.42 -3.74
CA GLY A 525 -3.78 -26.86 -3.78
C GLY A 525 -4.92 -27.64 -3.12
N ASN A 526 -4.58 -28.57 -2.25
CA ASN A 526 -5.55 -29.42 -1.52
C ASN A 526 -6.04 -28.80 -0.19
N ARG A 527 -5.69 -27.54 0.10
CA ARG A 527 -6.14 -26.85 1.32
C ARG A 527 -7.62 -26.48 1.20
N ASP A 528 -8.32 -26.44 2.33
CA ASP A 528 -9.76 -26.16 2.38
C ASP A 528 -10.07 -24.79 1.76
N ASP A 529 -9.31 -23.77 2.14
CA ASP A 529 -9.44 -22.41 1.62
C ASP A 529 -8.09 -21.75 1.28
N ALA A 530 -8.18 -20.62 0.61
CA ALA A 530 -7.10 -19.67 0.39
C ALA A 530 -7.62 -18.24 0.57
N PRO A 531 -6.76 -17.31 1.06
CA PRO A 531 -7.20 -15.97 1.42
C PRO A 531 -7.48 -15.06 0.23
N PHE A 532 -7.02 -15.39 -0.99
CA PHE A 532 -7.15 -14.53 -2.16
C PHE A 532 -7.75 -15.22 -3.39
N VAL A 533 -8.55 -14.46 -4.12
CA VAL A 533 -9.19 -14.83 -5.39
C VAL A 533 -8.59 -14.01 -6.52
N PHE A 534 -8.37 -14.63 -7.67
CA PHE A 534 -7.93 -13.93 -8.88
C PHE A 534 -9.09 -13.16 -9.52
N THR A 535 -8.87 -11.87 -9.76
CA THR A 535 -9.91 -10.96 -10.28
C THR A 535 -10.23 -11.14 -11.76
N GLY A 536 -9.37 -11.86 -12.50
CA GLY A 536 -9.41 -11.88 -13.96
C GLY A 536 -8.61 -10.76 -14.63
N ILE A 537 -8.05 -9.80 -13.88
CA ILE A 537 -7.16 -8.74 -14.40
C ILE A 537 -5.71 -9.09 -14.08
N GLN A 538 -4.85 -9.04 -15.10
CA GLN A 538 -3.45 -9.42 -14.96
C GLN A 538 -2.55 -8.68 -15.95
N LEU A 539 -1.26 -8.69 -15.65
CA LEU A 539 -0.19 -8.25 -16.54
C LEU A 539 0.70 -9.45 -16.86
N LEU A 540 0.91 -9.72 -18.15
CA LEU A 540 1.65 -10.88 -18.63
C LEU A 540 2.80 -10.48 -19.52
N ALA A 541 3.90 -11.21 -19.39
CA ALA A 541 5.07 -11.05 -20.25
C ALA A 541 4.98 -11.95 -21.48
N ARG A 542 5.51 -11.52 -22.63
CA ARG A 542 5.49 -12.35 -23.85
C ARG A 542 6.27 -13.64 -23.69
N GLN A 543 7.39 -13.62 -22.96
CA GLN A 543 8.17 -14.84 -22.69
C GLN A 543 7.39 -15.89 -21.90
N ALA A 544 6.34 -15.48 -21.17
CA ALA A 544 5.42 -16.38 -20.49
C ALA A 544 4.66 -17.30 -21.45
N PHE A 545 4.77 -17.11 -22.77
CA PHE A 545 4.17 -17.94 -23.81
C PHE A 545 5.16 -18.62 -24.78
N ALA A 546 6.49 -18.49 -24.58
CA ALA A 546 7.50 -18.96 -25.55
C ALA A 546 7.33 -20.43 -26.00
N ASP A 547 6.90 -21.32 -25.09
CA ASP A 547 6.68 -22.76 -25.36
C ASP A 547 5.21 -23.17 -25.21
N ALA A 548 4.30 -22.20 -25.29
CA ALA A 548 2.88 -22.48 -25.17
C ALA A 548 2.40 -23.29 -26.39
N PRO A 549 1.54 -24.32 -26.18
CA PRO A 549 1.00 -25.08 -27.30
C PRO A 549 0.09 -24.20 -28.17
N ARG A 550 -0.05 -24.55 -29.44
CA ARG A 550 -1.13 -24.03 -30.28
C ARG A 550 -2.40 -24.83 -30.02
N GLY A 551 -3.57 -24.18 -30.09
CA GLY A 551 -4.87 -24.81 -29.84
C GLY A 551 -5.44 -24.51 -28.46
N ALA A 552 -6.46 -25.27 -28.05
CA ALA A 552 -7.21 -24.99 -26.82
C ALA A 552 -6.44 -25.37 -25.55
N PHE A 553 -6.25 -24.42 -24.63
CA PHE A 553 -5.74 -24.68 -23.27
C PHE A 553 -5.97 -23.51 -22.31
N SER A 554 -5.99 -23.79 -21.01
CA SER A 554 -6.17 -22.79 -19.95
C SER A 554 -4.90 -22.00 -19.63
N LEU A 555 -5.06 -20.71 -19.29
CA LEU A 555 -3.99 -19.85 -18.76
C LEU A 555 -3.36 -20.40 -17.47
N ASN A 556 -4.05 -21.29 -16.75
CA ASN A 556 -3.48 -21.97 -15.59
C ASN A 556 -2.15 -22.67 -15.90
N ARG A 557 -1.96 -23.17 -17.13
CA ARG A 557 -0.69 -23.78 -17.55
C ARG A 557 0.47 -22.76 -17.56
N ILE A 558 0.19 -21.51 -17.91
CA ILE A 558 1.16 -20.42 -17.87
C ILE A 558 1.50 -20.07 -16.42
N TYR A 559 0.48 -19.97 -15.57
CA TYR A 559 0.67 -19.71 -14.14
C TYR A 559 1.47 -20.80 -13.45
N ASP A 560 1.20 -22.07 -13.76
CA ASP A 560 1.93 -23.20 -13.19
C ASP A 560 3.42 -23.21 -13.60
N ARG A 561 3.72 -22.71 -14.81
CA ARG A 561 5.10 -22.53 -15.26
C ARG A 561 5.78 -21.37 -14.52
N ALA A 562 5.12 -20.22 -14.42
CA ALA A 562 5.63 -19.07 -13.69
C ALA A 562 5.83 -19.41 -12.19
N LEU A 563 4.92 -20.16 -11.57
CA LEU A 563 5.04 -20.66 -10.19
C LEU A 563 6.30 -21.51 -10.01
N LYS A 564 6.54 -22.48 -10.91
CA LYS A 564 7.74 -23.33 -10.85
C LYS A 564 9.04 -22.53 -10.97
N ALA A 565 9.01 -21.42 -11.69
CA ALA A 565 10.15 -20.53 -11.84
C ALA A 565 10.27 -19.49 -10.70
N GLY A 566 9.29 -19.40 -9.79
CA GLY A 566 9.22 -18.34 -8.77
C GLY A 566 8.88 -16.95 -9.34
N ARG A 567 8.22 -16.91 -10.51
CA ARG A 567 7.95 -15.70 -11.32
C ARG A 567 6.45 -15.35 -11.44
N LEU A 568 5.60 -15.98 -10.61
CA LEU A 568 4.18 -15.61 -10.48
C LEU A 568 3.99 -14.77 -9.21
N PHE A 569 3.52 -13.53 -9.40
CA PHE A 569 3.28 -12.57 -8.33
C PHE A 569 1.81 -12.15 -8.31
N GLY A 570 1.37 -11.61 -7.18
CA GLY A 570 0.06 -11.01 -7.04
C GLY A 570 0.13 -9.65 -6.38
N LEU A 571 -0.81 -8.79 -6.77
CA LEU A 571 -1.06 -7.46 -6.23
C LEU A 571 -2.49 -7.44 -5.69
N VAL A 572 -2.69 -7.00 -4.45
CA VAL A 572 -4.05 -6.99 -3.86
C VAL A 572 -4.77 -5.69 -4.23
N HIS A 573 -5.96 -5.85 -4.80
CA HIS A 573 -6.89 -4.81 -5.15
C HIS A 573 -7.48 -4.15 -3.89
N ASP A 574 -7.64 -2.84 -3.96
CA ASP A 574 -8.09 -1.98 -2.85
C ASP A 574 -9.56 -1.55 -2.99
N GLY A 575 -10.13 -1.68 -4.19
CA GLY A 575 -11.54 -1.40 -4.46
C GLY A 575 -12.44 -2.64 -4.44
N ARG A 576 -13.66 -2.47 -4.95
CA ARG A 576 -14.66 -3.53 -5.01
C ARG A 576 -14.52 -4.29 -6.32
N TRP A 577 -14.81 -5.58 -6.27
CA TRP A 577 -14.76 -6.46 -7.44
C TRP A 577 -15.89 -7.48 -7.37
N MET A 578 -16.47 -7.79 -8.52
CA MET A 578 -17.51 -8.79 -8.63
C MET A 578 -17.35 -9.66 -9.87
N HIS A 579 -17.49 -10.98 -9.69
CA HIS A 579 -17.67 -11.92 -10.80
C HIS A 579 -19.14 -11.95 -11.22
N VAL A 580 -19.40 -11.67 -12.50
CA VAL A 580 -20.76 -11.70 -13.08
C VAL A 580 -20.93 -13.00 -13.85
N GLY A 581 -21.13 -14.08 -13.09
CA GLY A 581 -21.22 -15.45 -13.61
C GLY A 581 -22.64 -15.96 -13.86
N THR A 582 -23.64 -15.36 -13.21
CA THR A 582 -25.03 -15.83 -13.13
C THR A 582 -26.01 -14.68 -13.36
N ARG A 583 -27.31 -14.99 -13.51
CA ARG A 583 -28.34 -13.95 -13.68
C ARG A 583 -28.53 -13.13 -12.41
N GLU A 584 -28.48 -13.79 -11.27
CA GLU A 584 -28.65 -13.20 -9.95
C GLU A 584 -27.51 -12.21 -9.66
N ALA A 585 -26.29 -12.53 -10.14
CA ALA A 585 -25.13 -11.66 -10.02
C ALA A 585 -25.29 -10.32 -10.78
N VAL A 586 -26.10 -10.24 -11.84
CA VAL A 586 -26.32 -8.98 -12.59
C VAL A 586 -27.04 -7.93 -11.72
N ALA A 587 -28.03 -8.35 -10.94
CA ALA A 587 -28.78 -7.46 -10.06
C ALA A 587 -27.93 -6.98 -8.87
N GLU A 588 -27.07 -7.84 -8.33
CA GLU A 588 -26.11 -7.48 -7.29
C GLU A 588 -24.99 -6.58 -7.82
N ALA A 589 -24.47 -6.86 -9.02
CA ALA A 589 -23.53 -5.99 -9.70
C ALA A 589 -24.11 -4.60 -10.01
N THR A 590 -25.40 -4.53 -10.30
CA THR A 590 -26.09 -3.24 -10.53
C THR A 590 -26.13 -2.40 -9.24
N ARG A 591 -26.44 -3.04 -8.10
CA ARG A 591 -26.40 -2.38 -6.78
C ARG A 591 -25.02 -1.85 -6.40
N MET A 592 -23.94 -2.46 -6.90
CA MET A 592 -22.58 -1.95 -6.71
C MET A 592 -22.41 -0.54 -7.31
N PHE A 593 -23.10 -0.19 -8.40
CA PHE A 593 -22.93 1.09 -9.10
C PHE A 593 -24.02 2.13 -8.80
N ASP A 594 -25.19 1.73 -8.33
CA ASP A 594 -26.33 2.64 -8.13
C ASP A 594 -26.29 3.43 -6.80
N GLY A 595 -25.24 3.29 -5.99
CA GLY A 595 -25.06 3.99 -4.72
C GLY A 595 -25.84 3.36 -3.56
N GLY A 596 -25.12 2.71 -2.63
CA GLY A 596 -25.64 2.27 -1.34
C GLY A 596 -25.50 3.35 -0.28
#